data_AF-A0AAD5S6P3-F1
#
_entry.id   AF-A0AAD5S6P3-F1
#
_cell.length_a   1.000
_cell.length_b   1.000
_cell.length_c   1.000
_cell.angle_alpha   90.00
_cell.angle_beta   90.00
_cell.angle_gamma   90.00
#
_symmetry.space_group_name_H-M   'P 1'
#
loop_
_entity.id
_entity.type
_entity.pdbx_description
1 polymer ?
#
loop_
_entity_poly.entity_id
_entity_poly.type
_entity_poly.pdbx_seq_one_letter_code
_entity_poly.pdbx_strand_id
1 'polypeptide(L)'
;MTPIPRPSRSSTRTPVRSHMSPSTPKTTNRTVPPLSTSNKPEARRASISIPSVLSQSKTSAVPGLPTELLLHILAELDIPNLCKIRLVSRRFRRLSNLTLAPQIEEIVEKMEAEREQLHTIVEEAQITKRPMLRHYRQWLRNVHSNEVTEATWYAKPPEELKVVCECLCILKGVKEPPKTSLPNSTPSKLSSSSSTTTSTTDLTADPTDPSTNRLTWATIRKHMSRYDFKTWITSLRTSVDTIPFSAIGRVEQIIINDPHITYERLREVSTAGYNLLILVAACLQYCAIAEELKVKRNEFLVLDKEVARLEMFLSALEGDDAAVAIIAQAAKL
;
A
#
# COMPACT_ATOMS: atom_id res chain seq x y z
N MET A 1 -54.07 28.82 -10.71
CA MET A 1 -53.85 30.20 -10.23
C MET A 1 -52.87 30.14 -9.07
N THR A 2 -51.76 30.86 -9.25
CA THR A 2 -50.59 31.15 -8.40
C THR A 2 -50.92 31.66 -6.98
N PRO A 3 -49.96 31.87 -6.02
CA PRO A 3 -48.49 31.93 -6.20
C PRO A 3 -47.60 31.24 -5.13
N ILE A 4 -46.33 31.16 -5.54
CA ILE A 4 -45.08 31.00 -4.77
C ILE A 4 -44.86 32.19 -3.80
N PRO A 5 -44.08 32.00 -2.71
CA PRO A 5 -43.00 32.95 -2.46
C PRO A 5 -41.63 32.28 -2.22
N ARG A 6 -40.62 32.97 -2.74
CA ARG A 6 -39.18 32.72 -2.71
C ARG A 6 -38.51 33.48 -1.53
N PRO A 7 -37.17 33.42 -1.34
CA PRO A 7 -36.51 33.34 -0.04
C PRO A 7 -35.99 34.69 0.49
N SER A 8 -35.63 34.72 1.78
CA SER A 8 -34.85 35.80 2.40
C SER A 8 -33.42 35.37 2.73
N ARG A 9 -32.47 36.15 2.19
CA ARG A 9 -31.05 36.21 2.55
C ARG A 9 -30.84 37.22 3.69
N SER A 10 -29.95 36.92 4.63
CA SER A 10 -29.01 37.85 5.28
C SER A 10 -28.01 36.98 6.06
N SER A 11 -26.71 36.89 5.74
CA SER A 11 -25.64 37.89 5.80
C SER A 11 -25.60 38.70 7.09
N THR A 12 -24.72 38.29 8.01
CA THR A 12 -23.99 39.23 8.87
C THR A 12 -22.54 38.77 8.98
N ARG A 13 -21.69 39.68 8.56
CA ARG A 13 -20.23 39.62 8.42
C ARG A 13 -19.63 40.41 9.59
N THR A 14 -18.32 40.27 9.78
CA THR A 14 -17.36 41.19 10.46
C THR A 14 -17.06 40.94 11.95
N PRO A 15 -15.91 41.39 12.50
CA PRO A 15 -14.53 41.34 11.95
C PRO A 15 -13.37 41.25 13.02
N VAL A 16 -12.10 41.31 12.53
CA VAL A 16 -10.84 41.75 13.21
C VAL A 16 -10.23 40.73 14.21
N ARG A 17 -8.96 40.32 14.15
CA ARG A 17 -7.75 41.16 14.21
C ARG A 17 -6.48 40.46 13.67
N SER A 18 -5.72 41.27 12.96
CA SER A 18 -4.39 41.11 12.41
C SER A 18 -3.28 41.22 13.47
N HIS A 19 -2.25 40.40 13.33
CA HIS A 19 -0.91 40.69 13.83
C HIS A 19 0.10 40.36 12.73
N MET A 20 0.91 41.35 12.39
CA MET A 20 1.83 41.41 11.28
C MET A 20 3.28 41.28 11.77
N SER A 21 4.07 40.49 11.03
CA SER A 21 5.45 40.79 10.60
C SER A 21 6.62 40.50 11.59
N PRO A 22 7.89 40.74 11.19
CA PRO A 22 8.78 39.71 10.62
C PRO A 22 10.15 39.68 11.34
N SER A 23 11.04 38.72 11.07
CA SER A 23 12.49 38.91 11.32
C SER A 23 13.41 37.81 10.77
N THR A 24 14.17 38.18 9.74
CA THR A 24 15.64 37.99 9.65
C THR A 24 16.23 39.42 9.63
N PRO A 25 17.49 39.74 10.00
CA PRO A 25 18.73 38.99 9.73
C PRO A 25 19.80 39.09 10.84
N LYS A 26 20.97 38.45 10.67
CA LYS A 26 22.26 38.96 11.21
C LYS A 26 23.48 38.29 10.56
N THR A 27 24.09 39.04 9.64
CA THR A 27 25.50 38.97 9.26
C THR A 27 26.35 39.55 10.38
N THR A 28 27.46 38.91 10.74
CA THR A 28 28.57 39.59 11.44
C THR A 28 29.89 39.24 10.78
N ASN A 29 30.49 40.27 10.18
CA ASN A 29 31.89 40.36 9.77
C ASN A 29 32.81 40.33 10.99
N ARG A 30 34.01 39.76 10.84
CA ARG A 30 35.21 40.28 11.51
C ARG A 30 36.50 40.00 10.73
N THR A 31 36.85 40.98 9.90
CA THR A 31 38.15 41.67 9.74
C THR A 31 39.40 41.11 10.48
N VAL A 32 40.43 40.80 9.67
CA VAL A 32 41.92 41.01 9.71
C VAL A 32 42.47 42.02 10.76
N PRO A 33 43.80 42.26 11.04
CA PRO A 33 45.10 41.80 10.47
C PRO A 33 46.22 41.63 11.57
N PRO A 34 47.55 41.92 11.44
CA PRO A 34 48.50 42.07 10.30
C PRO A 34 49.94 41.45 10.46
N LEU A 35 50.72 41.51 9.35
CA LEU A 35 52.17 41.77 9.15
C LEU A 35 53.32 40.96 9.82
N SER A 36 54.29 40.54 8.99
CA SER A 36 55.74 40.93 8.97
C SER A 36 56.60 39.84 8.28
N THR A 37 57.14 40.05 7.07
CA THR A 37 58.48 40.58 6.67
C THR A 37 59.69 39.64 6.88
N SER A 38 60.61 39.67 5.90
CA SER A 38 62.02 39.21 5.90
C SER A 38 62.27 37.68 5.80
N ASN A 39 63.23 37.13 5.04
CA ASN A 39 64.44 37.66 4.38
C ASN A 39 64.90 36.71 3.25
N LYS A 40 65.48 37.31 2.19
CA LYS A 40 66.50 36.73 1.26
C LYS A 40 67.88 36.81 1.98
N PRO A 41 68.95 36.05 1.63
CA PRO A 41 69.73 36.13 0.36
C PRO A 41 70.10 34.72 -0.20
N GLU A 42 70.32 34.45 -1.50
CA GLU A 42 71.32 34.93 -2.49
C GLU A 42 72.74 34.33 -2.36
N ALA A 43 73.06 33.37 -3.26
CA ALA A 43 74.36 33.10 -3.91
C ALA A 43 74.25 31.76 -4.69
N ARG A 44 74.87 31.47 -5.84
CA ARG A 44 75.61 32.19 -6.89
C ARG A 44 75.75 31.20 -8.07
N ARG A 45 75.58 31.70 -9.30
CA ARG A 45 76.22 31.32 -10.59
C ARG A 45 76.52 29.84 -10.90
N ALA A 46 75.99 29.35 -12.03
CA ALA A 46 76.73 29.34 -13.30
C ALA A 46 75.80 29.09 -14.49
N SER A 47 75.94 29.90 -15.51
CA SER A 47 75.25 29.86 -16.80
C SER A 47 76.10 29.12 -17.84
N ILE A 48 75.50 28.17 -18.57
CA ILE A 48 75.93 27.76 -19.91
C ILE A 48 74.67 27.59 -20.77
N SER A 49 74.78 27.99 -22.03
CA SER A 49 73.72 28.32 -22.97
C SER A 49 73.56 27.28 -24.10
N ILE A 50 72.29 27.02 -24.50
CA ILE A 50 71.75 26.74 -25.88
C ILE A 50 71.91 25.29 -26.44
N PRO A 51 71.03 24.72 -27.32
CA PRO A 51 69.58 24.86 -27.59
C PRO A 51 68.77 23.53 -27.71
N SER A 52 67.43 23.65 -27.68
CA SER A 52 66.39 22.94 -28.46
C SER A 52 66.64 21.51 -28.99
N VAL A 53 65.91 20.50 -28.45
CA VAL A 53 65.39 19.34 -29.23
C VAL A 53 64.10 18.83 -28.56
N LEU A 54 63.05 18.69 -29.38
CA LEU A 54 61.82 17.88 -29.21
C LEU A 54 61.60 17.21 -27.85
N SER A 55 60.56 17.66 -27.14
CA SER A 55 59.76 16.80 -26.25
C SER A 55 58.34 16.74 -26.80
N GLN A 56 58.19 16.07 -27.94
CA GLN A 56 56.90 15.52 -28.37
C GLN A 56 56.48 14.49 -27.32
N SER A 57 55.51 14.83 -26.47
CA SER A 57 54.79 13.82 -25.71
C SER A 57 54.03 12.95 -26.71
N LYS A 58 54.57 11.77 -26.97
CA LYS A 58 53.98 10.70 -27.77
C LYS A 58 52.58 10.39 -27.21
N THR A 59 51.55 10.94 -27.84
CA THR A 59 50.24 10.30 -27.84
C THR A 59 50.41 9.04 -28.68
N SER A 60 50.25 7.87 -28.07
CA SER A 60 50.23 6.61 -28.79
C SER A 60 49.09 6.66 -29.80
N ALA A 61 49.44 6.78 -31.08
CA ALA A 61 48.54 6.68 -32.21
C ALA A 61 48.05 5.23 -32.35
N VAL A 62 47.14 4.82 -31.48
CA VAL A 62 46.16 3.81 -31.87
C VAL A 62 45.13 4.59 -32.69
N PRO A 63 44.79 4.17 -33.93
CA PRO A 63 43.65 4.74 -34.62
C PRO A 63 42.41 4.36 -33.81
N GLY A 64 42.03 5.25 -32.89
CA GLY A 64 40.82 5.08 -32.11
C GLY A 64 39.66 4.98 -33.09
N LEU A 65 38.82 3.97 -32.90
CA LEU A 65 37.63 3.78 -33.72
C LEU A 65 36.89 5.13 -33.86
N PRO A 66 36.53 5.54 -35.09
CA PRO A 66 35.74 6.75 -35.32
C PRO A 66 34.53 6.81 -34.39
N THR A 67 34.26 8.00 -33.85
CA THR A 67 33.17 8.20 -32.88
C THR A 67 31.82 7.72 -33.42
N GLU A 68 31.58 7.89 -34.72
CA GLU A 68 30.37 7.43 -35.42
C GLU A 68 30.20 5.90 -35.32
N LEU A 69 31.26 5.14 -35.57
CA LEU A 69 31.21 3.67 -35.48
C LEU A 69 30.99 3.23 -34.03
N LEU A 70 31.50 4.00 -33.07
CA LEU A 70 31.29 3.72 -31.66
C LEU A 70 29.84 3.97 -31.23
N LEU A 71 29.19 5.00 -31.77
CA LEU A 71 27.77 5.27 -31.52
C LEU A 71 26.88 4.18 -32.11
N HIS A 72 27.18 3.67 -33.31
CA HIS A 72 26.46 2.52 -33.87
C HIS A 72 26.59 1.27 -33.00
N ILE A 73 27.80 0.93 -32.53
CA ILE A 73 27.99 -0.21 -31.64
C ILE A 73 27.22 -0.01 -30.32
N LEU A 74 27.23 1.20 -29.76
CA LEU A 74 26.50 1.49 -28.52
C LEU A 74 24.99 1.47 -28.72
N ALA A 75 24.48 1.86 -29.89
CA ALA A 75 23.04 1.83 -30.19
C ALA A 75 22.46 0.41 -30.18
N GLU A 76 23.25 -0.61 -30.52
CA GLU A 76 22.83 -2.02 -30.52
C GLU A 76 22.93 -2.69 -29.13
N LEU A 77 23.47 -2.00 -28.13
CA LEU A 77 23.66 -2.57 -26.79
C LEU A 77 22.44 -2.34 -25.89
N ASP A 78 22.11 -3.37 -25.09
CA ASP A 78 21.08 -3.25 -24.07
C ASP A 78 21.44 -2.21 -22.99
N ILE A 79 20.41 -1.56 -22.43
CA ILE A 79 20.47 -0.62 -21.30
C ILE A 79 21.45 -1.05 -20.16
N PRO A 80 21.41 -2.29 -19.63
CA PRO A 80 22.35 -2.70 -18.58
C PRO A 80 23.81 -2.69 -19.04
N ASN A 81 24.09 -2.97 -20.31
CA ASN A 81 25.44 -2.96 -20.86
C ASN A 81 25.90 -1.53 -21.13
N LEU A 82 25.02 -0.67 -21.63
CA LEU A 82 25.25 0.78 -21.73
C LEU A 82 25.58 1.41 -20.37
N CYS A 83 24.83 1.06 -19.33
CA CYS A 83 25.10 1.52 -17.96
C CYS A 83 26.47 1.06 -17.43
N LYS A 84 26.94 -0.15 -17.76
CA LYS A 84 28.28 -0.61 -17.39
C LYS A 84 29.37 0.14 -18.15
N ILE A 85 29.20 0.37 -19.45
CA ILE A 85 30.16 1.10 -20.30
C ILE A 85 30.31 2.56 -19.82
N ARG A 86 29.22 3.15 -19.32
CA ARG A 86 29.17 4.48 -18.73
C ARG A 86 30.12 4.67 -17.52
N LEU A 87 30.54 3.58 -16.88
CA LEU A 87 31.49 3.56 -15.77
C LEU A 87 32.96 3.49 -16.21
N VAL A 88 33.23 3.10 -17.45
CA VAL A 88 34.60 2.82 -17.94
C VAL A 88 35.42 4.09 -18.15
N SER A 89 34.84 5.12 -18.77
CA SER A 89 35.54 6.40 -18.97
C SER A 89 34.57 7.56 -19.13
N ARG A 90 35.07 8.80 -18.99
CA ARG A 90 34.29 10.01 -19.29
C ARG A 90 33.86 10.10 -20.76
N ARG A 91 34.68 9.62 -21.70
CA ARG A 91 34.34 9.59 -23.13
C ARG A 91 33.20 8.63 -23.39
N PHE A 92 33.31 7.41 -22.86
CA PHE A 92 32.26 6.38 -22.96
C PHE A 92 30.97 6.82 -22.28
N ARG A 93 31.06 7.50 -21.13
CA ARG A 93 29.89 8.08 -20.45
C ARG A 93 29.10 9.02 -21.35
N ARG A 94 29.77 9.98 -21.99
CA ARG A 94 29.12 10.94 -22.89
C ARG A 94 28.52 10.26 -24.11
N LEU A 95 29.25 9.34 -24.74
CA LEU A 95 28.74 8.63 -25.92
C LEU A 95 27.58 7.69 -25.59
N SER A 96 27.64 6.99 -24.45
CA SER A 96 26.54 6.15 -23.99
C SER A 96 25.32 6.98 -23.56
N ASN A 97 25.48 8.18 -23.00
CA ASN A 97 24.35 9.05 -22.70
C ASN A 97 23.57 9.43 -23.98
N LEU A 98 24.26 9.73 -25.08
CA LEU A 98 23.63 10.08 -26.36
C LEU A 98 22.77 8.96 -26.96
N THR A 99 23.07 7.69 -26.67
CA THR A 99 22.25 6.55 -27.11
C THR A 99 21.24 6.12 -26.05
N LEU A 100 21.58 6.28 -24.77
CA LEU A 100 20.76 5.85 -23.64
C LEU A 100 19.59 6.80 -23.37
N ALA A 101 19.80 8.11 -23.49
CA ALA A 101 18.73 9.10 -23.30
C ALA A 101 17.54 8.85 -24.24
N PRO A 102 17.69 8.75 -25.58
CA PRO A 102 16.55 8.50 -26.47
C PRO A 102 15.92 7.12 -26.25
N GLN A 103 16.71 6.09 -25.91
CA GLN A 103 16.15 4.76 -25.57
C GLN A 103 15.27 4.81 -24.31
N ILE A 104 15.67 5.60 -23.30
CA ILE A 104 14.89 5.74 -22.06
C ILE A 104 13.69 6.66 -22.28
N GLU A 105 13.82 7.70 -23.09
CA GLU A 105 12.71 8.56 -23.50
C GLU A 105 11.61 7.74 -24.18
N GLU A 106 11.96 6.86 -25.12
CA GLU A 106 11.00 5.94 -25.77
C GLU A 106 10.32 4.99 -24.76
N ILE A 107 11.07 4.46 -23.79
CA ILE A 107 10.51 3.61 -22.74
C ILE A 107 9.58 4.41 -21.83
N VAL A 108 9.95 5.63 -21.45
CA VAL A 108 9.13 6.52 -20.63
C VAL A 108 7.83 6.81 -21.37
N GLU A 109 7.87 7.25 -22.63
CA GLU A 109 6.69 7.55 -23.43
C GLU A 109 5.73 6.34 -23.49
N LYS A 110 6.28 5.14 -23.71
CA LYS A 110 5.49 3.90 -23.71
C LYS A 110 4.85 3.62 -22.34
N MET A 111 5.61 3.76 -21.25
CA MET A 111 5.11 3.53 -19.89
C MET A 111 4.11 4.62 -19.46
N GLU A 112 4.25 5.85 -19.95
CA GLU A 112 3.32 6.95 -19.72
C GLU A 112 1.98 6.73 -20.42
N ALA A 113 2.00 6.22 -21.66
CA ALA A 113 0.79 5.82 -22.37
C ALA A 113 0.06 4.70 -21.62
N GLU A 114 0.80 3.70 -21.11
CA GLU A 114 0.23 2.64 -20.27
C GLU A 114 -0.32 3.20 -18.94
N ARG A 115 0.39 4.14 -18.31
CA ARG A 115 -0.04 4.84 -17.09
C ARG A 115 -1.37 5.57 -17.32
N GLU A 116 -1.52 6.29 -18.42
CA GLU A 116 -2.76 7.01 -18.74
C GLU A 116 -3.94 6.05 -19.00
N GLN A 117 -3.70 4.96 -19.73
CA GLN A 117 -4.70 3.91 -19.93
C GLN A 117 -5.11 3.29 -18.59
N LEU A 118 -4.16 2.96 -17.73
CA LEU A 118 -4.47 2.38 -16.43
C LEU A 118 -5.18 3.38 -15.50
N HIS A 119 -4.80 4.65 -15.56
CA HIS A 119 -5.46 5.73 -14.82
C HIS A 119 -6.94 5.83 -15.19
N THR A 120 -7.26 5.90 -16.48
CA THR A 120 -8.65 5.97 -16.96
C THR A 120 -9.46 4.74 -16.52
N ILE A 121 -8.90 3.53 -16.62
CA ILE A 121 -9.53 2.29 -16.14
C ILE A 121 -9.81 2.34 -14.63
N VAL A 122 -8.86 2.85 -13.83
CA VAL A 122 -9.02 3.01 -12.39
C VAL A 122 -10.13 4.01 -12.07
N GLU A 123 -10.16 5.16 -12.76
CA GLU A 123 -11.18 6.19 -12.57
C GLU A 123 -12.58 5.68 -12.92
N GLU A 124 -12.74 5.03 -14.07
CA GLU A 124 -14.01 4.43 -14.50
C GLU A 124 -14.50 3.36 -13.51
N ALA A 125 -13.60 2.50 -13.04
CA ALA A 125 -13.91 1.50 -12.03
C ALA A 125 -14.34 2.15 -10.71
N GLN A 126 -13.67 3.23 -10.29
CA GLN A 126 -14.04 3.99 -9.10
C GLN A 126 -15.42 4.63 -9.25
N ILE A 127 -15.70 5.28 -10.37
CA ILE A 127 -16.99 5.94 -10.64
C ILE A 127 -18.13 4.92 -10.59
N THR A 128 -17.95 3.78 -11.25
CA THR A 128 -18.95 2.71 -11.34
C THR A 128 -19.25 2.09 -9.97
N LYS A 129 -18.22 1.88 -9.13
CA LYS A 129 -18.35 1.16 -7.85
C LYS A 129 -18.63 2.04 -6.65
N ARG A 130 -18.30 3.33 -6.71
CA ARG A 130 -18.58 4.31 -5.65
C ARG A 130 -20.05 4.34 -5.21
N PRO A 131 -21.06 4.30 -6.09
CA PRO A 131 -22.46 4.23 -5.65
C PRO A 131 -22.77 2.92 -4.92
N MET A 132 -22.19 1.79 -5.34
CA MET A 132 -22.36 0.50 -4.65
C MET A 132 -21.79 0.54 -3.23
N LEU A 133 -20.58 1.07 -3.06
CA LEU A 133 -19.97 1.24 -1.73
C LEU A 133 -20.81 2.15 -0.82
N ARG A 134 -21.40 3.22 -1.38
CA ARG A 134 -22.33 4.09 -0.64
C ARG A 134 -23.60 3.37 -0.25
N HIS A 135 -24.16 2.56 -1.15
CA HIS A 135 -25.34 1.75 -0.88
C HIS A 135 -25.10 0.79 0.29
N TYR A 136 -24.01 0.03 0.28
CA TYR A 136 -23.67 -0.86 1.38
C TYR A 136 -23.40 -0.11 2.69
N ARG A 137 -22.66 1.00 2.66
CA ARG A 137 -22.46 1.85 3.85
C ARG A 137 -23.78 2.40 4.43
N GLN A 138 -24.79 2.63 3.60
CA GLN A 138 -26.12 3.05 4.04
C GLN A 138 -26.88 1.88 4.70
N TRP A 139 -26.77 0.66 4.17
CA TRP A 139 -27.32 -0.54 4.82
C TRP A 139 -26.71 -0.79 6.20
N LEU A 140 -25.38 -0.65 6.33
CA LEU A 140 -24.68 -0.80 7.61
C LEU A 140 -25.06 0.26 8.65
N ARG A 141 -25.69 1.38 8.24
CA ARG A 141 -26.18 2.42 9.15
C ARG A 141 -27.48 2.02 9.87
N ASN A 142 -28.30 1.20 9.22
CA ASN A 142 -29.64 0.89 9.69
C ASN A 142 -29.67 -0.24 10.73
N VAL A 143 -28.51 -0.72 11.17
CA VAL A 143 -28.42 -1.81 12.15
C VAL A 143 -28.40 -1.27 13.56
N HIS A 144 -29.34 -1.75 14.37
CA HIS A 144 -29.50 -1.38 15.76
C HIS A 144 -28.92 -2.45 16.69
N SER A 145 -28.47 -2.04 17.89
CA SER A 145 -28.01 -2.98 18.92
C SER A 145 -29.10 -3.95 19.39
N ASN A 146 -30.36 -3.69 19.05
CA ASN A 146 -31.53 -4.49 19.44
C ASN A 146 -31.48 -5.89 18.80
N GLU A 147 -31.07 -5.97 17.52
CA GLU A 147 -30.94 -7.25 16.79
C GLU A 147 -29.95 -8.20 17.50
N VAL A 148 -28.87 -7.63 18.04
CA VAL A 148 -27.85 -8.37 18.80
C VAL A 148 -28.42 -8.86 20.12
N THR A 149 -29.18 -8.02 20.83
CA THR A 149 -29.77 -8.43 22.11
C THR A 149 -30.80 -9.55 21.93
N GLU A 150 -31.63 -9.47 20.88
CA GLU A 150 -32.59 -10.52 20.53
C GLU A 150 -31.90 -11.83 20.15
N ALA A 151 -30.86 -11.76 19.29
CA ALA A 151 -30.07 -12.93 18.92
C ALA A 151 -29.40 -13.60 20.13
N THR A 152 -28.95 -12.83 21.13
CA THR A 152 -28.31 -13.39 22.33
C THR A 152 -29.28 -13.95 23.38
N TRP A 153 -30.59 -13.76 23.21
CA TRP A 153 -31.57 -14.19 24.22
C TRP A 153 -31.91 -15.69 24.13
N TYR A 154 -31.63 -16.33 22.98
CA TYR A 154 -31.85 -17.76 22.78
C TYR A 154 -31.03 -18.62 23.75
N ALA A 155 -31.72 -19.50 24.49
CA ALA A 155 -31.06 -20.50 25.34
C ALA A 155 -30.39 -21.60 24.50
N LYS A 156 -31.09 -22.08 23.48
CA LYS A 156 -30.61 -22.98 22.43
C LYS A 156 -30.89 -22.34 21.09
N PRO A 157 -29.89 -21.74 20.42
CA PRO A 157 -30.12 -21.09 19.14
C PRO A 157 -30.34 -22.14 18.05
N PRO A 158 -31.18 -21.83 17.06
CA PRO A 158 -31.19 -22.53 15.77
C PRO A 158 -29.79 -22.53 15.14
N GLU A 159 -29.44 -23.58 14.40
CA GLU A 159 -28.08 -23.74 13.86
C GLU A 159 -27.76 -22.62 12.86
N GLU A 160 -28.75 -22.22 12.06
CA GLU A 160 -28.60 -21.16 11.07
C GLU A 160 -28.27 -19.80 11.73
N LEU A 161 -28.93 -19.49 12.86
CA LEU A 161 -28.63 -18.30 13.66
C LEU A 161 -27.24 -18.37 14.28
N LYS A 162 -26.85 -19.55 14.79
CA LYS A 162 -25.55 -19.76 15.40
C LYS A 162 -24.41 -19.52 14.41
N VAL A 163 -24.54 -20.00 13.17
CA VAL A 163 -23.52 -19.77 12.14
C VAL A 163 -23.42 -18.29 11.76
N VAL A 164 -24.54 -17.58 11.62
CA VAL A 164 -24.53 -16.12 11.33
C VAL A 164 -23.83 -15.34 12.46
N CYS A 165 -24.10 -15.70 13.71
CA CYS A 165 -23.44 -15.11 14.86
C CYS A 165 -21.94 -15.47 14.94
N GLU A 166 -21.57 -16.68 14.51
CA GLU A 166 -20.17 -17.10 14.34
C GLU A 166 -19.46 -16.19 13.31
N CYS A 167 -20.08 -15.98 12.15
CA CYS A 167 -19.57 -15.12 11.08
C CYS A 167 -19.30 -13.69 11.58
N LEU A 168 -20.20 -13.11 12.36
CA LEU A 168 -20.00 -11.78 12.96
C LEU A 168 -18.83 -11.74 13.95
N CYS A 169 -18.63 -12.79 14.74
CA CYS A 169 -17.49 -12.88 15.66
C CYS A 169 -16.17 -12.95 14.89
N ILE A 170 -16.14 -13.69 13.77
CA ILE A 170 -14.98 -13.79 12.89
C ILE A 170 -14.68 -12.43 12.24
N LEU A 171 -15.69 -11.71 11.75
CA LEU A 171 -15.52 -10.38 11.16
C LEU A 171 -14.96 -9.35 12.14
N LYS A 172 -15.31 -9.44 13.43
CA LYS A 172 -14.71 -8.61 14.48
C LYS A 172 -13.26 -9.00 14.81
N GLY A 173 -12.82 -10.19 14.41
CA GLY A 173 -11.52 -10.75 14.76
C GLY A 173 -11.49 -11.43 16.12
N VAL A 174 -12.63 -11.93 16.61
CA VAL A 174 -12.66 -12.79 17.80
C VAL A 174 -12.00 -14.13 17.42
N LYS A 175 -10.76 -14.30 17.85
CA LYS A 175 -10.03 -15.55 17.69
C LYS A 175 -10.49 -16.55 18.77
N GLU A 176 -10.61 -17.81 18.40
CA GLU A 176 -10.85 -18.90 19.34
C GLU A 176 -9.82 -18.83 20.48
N PRO A 177 -10.21 -19.07 21.74
CA PRO A 177 -9.20 -19.31 22.77
C PRO A 177 -8.37 -20.53 22.34
N PRO A 178 -7.03 -20.48 22.40
CA PRO A 178 -6.22 -21.67 22.17
C PRO A 178 -6.65 -22.73 23.18
N LYS A 179 -7.12 -23.88 22.69
CA LYS A 179 -7.36 -25.06 23.52
C LYS A 179 -6.04 -25.35 24.23
N THR A 180 -5.99 -25.10 25.53
CA THR A 180 -4.87 -25.45 26.38
C THR A 180 -4.63 -26.94 26.23
N SER A 181 -3.49 -27.27 25.65
CA SER A 181 -2.88 -28.59 25.67
C SER A 181 -2.75 -29.10 27.10
N LEU A 182 -3.41 -30.21 27.42
CA LEU A 182 -2.91 -31.16 28.42
C LEU A 182 -2.06 -32.17 27.64
N PRO A 183 -0.86 -32.53 28.13
CA PRO A 183 -0.83 -33.62 29.09
C PRO A 183 0.17 -33.40 30.22
N ASN A 184 -0.19 -33.78 31.45
CA ASN A 184 0.82 -34.22 32.38
C ASN A 184 0.29 -35.35 33.26
N SER A 185 0.84 -36.52 33.01
CA SER A 185 0.78 -37.73 33.81
C SER A 185 1.64 -37.60 35.07
N THR A 186 1.10 -37.97 36.23
CA THR A 186 1.75 -38.85 37.24
C THR A 186 0.77 -39.21 38.39
N PRO A 187 1.01 -40.31 39.14
CA PRO A 187 -0.05 -41.20 39.65
C PRO A 187 -0.33 -41.10 41.16
N SER A 188 -1.32 -41.89 41.60
CA SER A 188 -1.69 -42.28 43.00
C SER A 188 -2.69 -41.31 43.68
N LYS A 189 -3.72 -41.71 44.43
CA LYS A 189 -4.03 -42.97 45.14
C LYS A 189 -5.53 -42.97 45.53
N LEU A 190 -6.08 -44.19 45.58
CA LEU A 190 -7.36 -44.71 46.10
C LEU A 190 -8.26 -43.81 46.97
N SER A 191 -9.57 -43.79 46.64
CA SER A 191 -10.66 -44.30 47.52
C SER A 191 -12.04 -44.32 46.82
N SER A 192 -12.44 -45.53 46.41
CA SER A 192 -13.74 -46.23 46.60
C SER A 192 -15.11 -45.52 46.59
N SER A 193 -15.98 -46.06 45.71
CA SER A 193 -17.44 -46.39 45.80
C SER A 193 -18.44 -45.23 45.97
N SER A 194 -19.49 -45.08 45.14
CA SER A 194 -20.51 -46.11 44.83
C SER A 194 -21.34 -45.78 43.56
N SER A 195 -21.53 -46.79 42.72
CA SER A 195 -22.68 -47.18 41.85
C SER A 195 -23.79 -46.16 41.50
N THR A 196 -24.20 -46.14 40.22
CA THR A 196 -25.44 -46.77 39.68
C THR A 196 -25.65 -46.41 38.18
N THR A 197 -25.61 -47.42 37.29
CA THR A 197 -26.35 -47.67 36.02
C THR A 197 -26.54 -46.49 35.02
N THR A 198 -26.38 -46.58 33.69
CA THR A 198 -26.57 -47.67 32.71
C THR A 198 -26.20 -47.14 31.31
N SER A 199 -25.65 -48.00 30.46
CA SER A 199 -25.79 -48.01 28.99
C SER A 199 -24.99 -47.03 28.12
N THR A 200 -23.76 -47.45 27.84
CA THR A 200 -23.12 -47.53 26.51
C THR A 200 -24.07 -47.66 25.31
N THR A 201 -23.87 -46.86 24.26
CA THR A 201 -23.14 -47.27 23.04
C THR A 201 -22.59 -46.04 22.32
N ASP A 202 -21.28 -46.13 22.12
CA ASP A 202 -20.36 -45.23 21.43
C ASP A 202 -20.22 -45.67 19.95
N LEU A 203 -19.38 -44.94 19.20
CA LEU A 203 -18.90 -45.17 17.82
C LEU A 203 -19.79 -44.52 16.74
N THR A 204 -19.35 -43.54 15.95
CA THR A 204 -18.02 -43.32 15.36
C THR A 204 -17.73 -41.83 15.18
N ALA A 205 -16.76 -41.29 15.93
CA ALA A 205 -16.15 -40.01 15.61
C ALA A 205 -14.92 -40.27 14.72
N ASP A 206 -15.14 -40.08 13.42
CA ASP A 206 -14.11 -40.17 12.38
C ASP A 206 -13.17 -38.95 12.49
N PRO A 207 -11.83 -39.12 12.57
CA PRO A 207 -10.90 -38.01 12.75
C PRO A 207 -10.31 -37.55 11.40
N THR A 208 -11.15 -37.11 10.46
CA THR A 208 -10.72 -36.44 9.21
C THR A 208 -11.74 -35.41 8.73
N ASP A 209 -12.11 -34.47 9.61
CA ASP A 209 -13.03 -33.39 9.25
C ASP A 209 -12.37 -32.00 9.46
N PRO A 210 -12.24 -31.16 8.41
CA PRO A 210 -11.63 -29.82 8.50
C PRO A 210 -12.48 -28.80 9.29
N SER A 211 -13.53 -29.25 9.99
CA SER A 211 -14.56 -28.44 10.65
C SER A 211 -14.25 -28.09 12.12
N THR A 212 -13.07 -28.45 12.66
CA THR A 212 -12.70 -28.33 14.09
C THR A 212 -12.48 -26.88 14.60
N ASN A 213 -12.92 -25.85 13.86
CA ASN A 213 -12.62 -24.44 14.12
C ASN A 213 -13.88 -23.55 14.28
N ARG A 214 -14.99 -24.15 14.75
CA ARG A 214 -16.27 -23.46 15.01
C ARG A 214 -16.39 -23.00 16.46
N LEU A 215 -16.73 -21.73 16.68
CA LEU A 215 -16.91 -21.19 18.02
C LEU A 215 -18.13 -21.82 18.71
N THR A 216 -17.99 -22.16 20.00
CA THR A 216 -19.11 -22.63 20.83
C THR A 216 -20.11 -21.50 21.10
N TRP A 217 -21.41 -21.83 21.15
CA TRP A 217 -22.49 -20.86 21.42
C TRP A 217 -22.26 -20.01 22.68
N ALA A 218 -21.78 -20.61 23.78
CA ALA A 218 -21.49 -19.88 25.01
C ALA A 218 -20.45 -18.77 24.79
N THR A 219 -19.42 -19.04 23.99
CA THR A 219 -18.37 -18.08 23.63
C THR A 219 -18.93 -16.98 22.72
N ILE A 220 -19.69 -17.35 21.68
CA ILE A 220 -20.36 -16.42 20.76
C ILE A 220 -21.26 -15.46 21.55
N ARG A 221 -22.15 -16.00 22.38
CA ARG A 221 -23.07 -15.23 23.23
C ARG A 221 -22.31 -14.29 24.15
N LYS A 222 -21.26 -14.78 24.82
CA LYS A 222 -20.41 -13.96 25.70
C LYS A 222 -19.81 -12.78 24.94
N HIS A 223 -19.29 -12.99 23.73
CA HIS A 223 -18.71 -11.91 22.94
C HIS A 223 -19.77 -10.92 22.44
N MET A 224 -20.91 -11.41 21.93
CA MET A 224 -22.00 -10.58 21.42
C MET A 224 -22.68 -9.73 22.49
N SER A 225 -22.80 -10.24 23.71
CA SER A 225 -23.42 -9.50 24.82
C SER A 225 -22.55 -8.34 25.34
N ARG A 226 -21.26 -8.31 25.04
CA ARG A 226 -20.37 -7.25 25.53
C ARG A 226 -20.64 -5.91 24.83
N TYR A 227 -20.41 -4.83 25.57
CA TYR A 227 -20.57 -3.46 25.07
C TYR A 227 -19.63 -3.12 23.90
N ASP A 228 -18.41 -3.65 23.89
CA ASP A 228 -17.45 -3.45 22.78
C ASP A 228 -17.94 -4.06 21.46
N PHE A 229 -18.72 -5.15 21.53
CA PHE A 229 -19.32 -5.74 20.34
C PHE A 229 -20.46 -4.89 19.79
N LYS A 230 -21.33 -4.40 20.67
CA LYS A 230 -22.47 -3.54 20.30
C LYS A 230 -21.99 -2.20 19.70
N THR A 231 -21.01 -1.57 20.34
CA THR A 231 -20.38 -0.35 19.82
C THR A 231 -19.65 -0.59 18.51
N TRP A 232 -18.96 -1.73 18.36
CA TRP A 232 -18.38 -2.14 17.07
C TRP A 232 -19.43 -2.21 15.97
N ILE A 233 -20.57 -2.89 16.18
CA ILE A 233 -21.67 -2.98 15.21
C ILE A 233 -22.23 -1.59 14.86
N THR A 234 -22.46 -0.71 15.84
CA THR A 234 -22.95 0.65 15.57
C THR A 234 -21.91 1.50 14.82
N SER A 235 -20.63 1.30 15.11
CA SER A 235 -19.52 2.00 14.43
C SER A 235 -19.13 1.38 13.09
N LEU A 236 -19.74 0.25 12.71
CA LEU A 236 -19.30 -0.60 11.62
C LEU A 236 -19.23 0.15 10.30
N ARG A 237 -20.16 1.08 10.04
CA ARG A 237 -20.14 1.98 8.87
C ARG A 237 -18.77 2.66 8.64
N THR A 238 -18.11 3.06 9.71
CA THR A 238 -16.83 3.79 9.65
C THR A 238 -15.64 2.82 9.68
N SER A 239 -15.80 1.66 10.34
CA SER A 239 -14.73 0.68 10.55
C SER A 239 -14.75 -0.50 9.57
N VAL A 240 -15.64 -0.55 8.56
CA VAL A 240 -15.65 -1.65 7.58
C VAL A 240 -14.28 -1.82 6.89
N ASP A 241 -13.59 -0.71 6.63
CA ASP A 241 -12.26 -0.71 5.99
C ASP A 241 -11.16 -1.34 6.86
N THR A 242 -11.41 -1.52 8.17
CA THR A 242 -10.46 -2.13 9.13
C THR A 242 -10.56 -3.65 9.21
N ILE A 243 -11.59 -4.26 8.60
CA ILE A 243 -11.81 -5.71 8.65
C ILE A 243 -10.75 -6.42 7.79
N PRO A 244 -10.02 -7.42 8.32
CA PRO A 244 -9.00 -8.12 7.55
C PRO A 244 -9.59 -9.05 6.50
N PHE A 245 -8.97 -9.13 5.33
CA PHE A 245 -9.39 -9.99 4.22
C PHE A 245 -9.43 -11.50 4.58
N SER A 246 -8.57 -11.93 5.50
CA SER A 246 -8.57 -13.31 6.00
C SER A 246 -9.87 -13.70 6.74
N ALA A 247 -10.48 -12.75 7.45
CA ALA A 247 -11.78 -12.96 8.10
C ALA A 247 -12.90 -13.06 7.06
N ILE A 248 -12.85 -12.24 6.01
CA ILE A 248 -13.83 -12.24 4.91
C ILE A 248 -13.81 -13.58 4.17
N GLY A 249 -12.63 -14.05 3.76
CA GLY A 249 -12.50 -15.35 3.07
C GLY A 249 -12.99 -16.52 3.94
N ARG A 250 -12.70 -16.51 5.25
CA ARG A 250 -13.23 -17.54 6.17
C ARG A 250 -14.76 -17.50 6.25
N VAL A 251 -15.36 -16.32 6.35
CA VAL A 251 -16.81 -16.16 6.46
C VAL A 251 -17.52 -16.58 5.17
N GLU A 252 -16.98 -16.21 4.02
CA GLU A 252 -17.50 -16.63 2.72
C GLU A 252 -17.49 -18.16 2.57
N GLN A 253 -16.39 -18.81 2.95
CA GLN A 253 -16.29 -20.27 2.95
C GLN A 253 -17.32 -20.93 3.88
N ILE A 254 -17.58 -20.35 5.06
CA ILE A 254 -18.59 -20.87 5.98
C ILE A 254 -20.00 -20.79 5.38
N ILE A 255 -20.34 -19.69 4.69
CA ILE A 255 -21.66 -19.49 4.08
C ILE A 255 -21.84 -20.38 2.86
N ILE A 256 -20.80 -20.55 2.04
CA ILE A 256 -20.86 -21.41 0.85
C ILE A 256 -21.01 -22.89 1.24
N ASN A 257 -20.34 -23.32 2.30
CA ASN A 257 -20.35 -24.72 2.74
C ASN A 257 -21.64 -25.11 3.48
N ASP A 258 -22.44 -24.14 3.94
CA ASP A 258 -23.68 -24.40 4.66
C ASP A 258 -24.91 -23.96 3.84
N PRO A 259 -25.54 -24.90 3.11
CA PRO A 259 -26.67 -24.59 2.22
C PRO A 259 -27.93 -24.19 2.99
N HIS A 260 -27.98 -24.36 4.32
CA HIS A 260 -29.14 -24.00 5.13
C HIS A 260 -29.18 -22.52 5.51
N ILE A 261 -28.10 -21.76 5.26
CA ILE A 261 -28.03 -20.32 5.51
C ILE A 261 -28.67 -19.56 4.34
N THR A 262 -30.00 -19.61 4.27
CA THR A 262 -30.78 -18.84 3.30
C THR A 262 -31.55 -17.70 3.97
N TYR A 263 -31.78 -16.63 3.22
CA TYR A 263 -32.55 -15.48 3.70
C TYR A 263 -33.98 -15.86 4.11
N GLU A 264 -34.61 -16.78 3.39
CA GLU A 264 -35.96 -17.26 3.67
C GLU A 264 -36.00 -18.04 4.98
N ARG A 265 -35.10 -19.01 5.12
CA ARG A 265 -35.04 -19.85 6.32
C ARG A 265 -34.77 -19.02 7.57
N LEU A 266 -33.80 -18.11 7.48
CA LEU A 266 -33.43 -17.27 8.62
C LEU A 266 -34.55 -16.30 9.00
N ARG A 267 -35.33 -15.81 8.03
CA ARG A 267 -36.48 -14.93 8.28
C ARG A 267 -37.61 -15.64 9.02
N GLU A 268 -37.86 -16.91 8.73
CA GLU A 268 -38.84 -17.73 9.46
C GLU A 268 -38.42 -18.00 10.91
N VAL A 269 -37.12 -18.24 11.09
CA VAL A 269 -36.55 -18.67 12.37
C VAL A 269 -36.28 -17.49 13.31
N SER A 270 -35.75 -16.39 12.79
CA SER A 270 -35.40 -15.20 13.56
C SER A 270 -35.33 -13.95 12.68
N THR A 271 -36.26 -13.02 12.88
CA THR A 271 -36.21 -11.70 12.23
C THR A 271 -34.91 -10.95 12.53
N ALA A 272 -34.41 -11.06 13.77
CA ALA A 272 -33.13 -10.50 14.17
C ALA A 272 -31.95 -11.19 13.47
N GLY A 273 -31.96 -12.53 13.40
CA GLY A 273 -30.97 -13.31 12.66
C GLY A 273 -30.91 -12.91 11.18
N TYR A 274 -32.06 -12.74 10.54
CA TYR A 274 -32.17 -12.27 9.15
C TYR A 274 -31.51 -10.90 8.93
N ASN A 275 -31.78 -9.93 9.80
CA ASN A 275 -31.15 -8.60 9.71
C ASN A 275 -29.62 -8.69 9.92
N LEU A 276 -29.16 -9.56 10.82
CA LEU A 276 -27.73 -9.84 11.03
C LEU A 276 -27.09 -10.54 9.83
N LEU A 277 -27.80 -11.41 9.12
CA LEU A 277 -27.30 -12.04 7.88
C LEU A 277 -27.15 -11.01 6.76
N ILE A 278 -28.13 -10.11 6.59
CA ILE A 278 -28.01 -9.00 5.62
C ILE A 278 -26.80 -8.13 5.94
N LEU A 279 -26.55 -7.86 7.23
CA LEU A 279 -25.37 -7.13 7.67
C LEU A 279 -24.08 -7.84 7.24
N VAL A 280 -23.96 -9.15 7.49
CA VAL A 280 -22.81 -9.95 7.06
C VAL A 280 -22.65 -9.88 5.54
N ALA A 281 -23.72 -10.08 4.78
CA ALA A 281 -23.69 -10.02 3.32
C ALA A 281 -23.24 -8.65 2.79
N ALA A 282 -23.76 -7.55 3.38
CA ALA A 282 -23.35 -6.20 3.03
C ALA A 282 -21.86 -5.94 3.35
N CYS A 283 -21.35 -6.48 4.46
CA CYS A 283 -19.93 -6.41 4.79
C CYS A 283 -19.06 -7.16 3.76
N LEU A 284 -19.45 -8.39 3.38
CA LEU A 284 -18.72 -9.18 2.39
C LEU A 284 -18.67 -8.47 1.03
N GLN A 285 -19.82 -8.00 0.54
CA GLN A 285 -19.91 -7.31 -0.75
C GLN A 285 -19.15 -5.98 -0.74
N TYR A 286 -19.25 -5.20 0.33
CA TYR A 286 -18.46 -3.97 0.48
C TYR A 286 -16.96 -4.25 0.42
N CYS A 287 -16.49 -5.26 1.18
CA CYS A 287 -15.07 -5.56 1.26
C CYS A 287 -14.53 -6.13 -0.05
N ALA A 288 -15.28 -6.96 -0.76
CA ALA A 288 -14.91 -7.46 -2.09
C ALA A 288 -14.70 -6.31 -3.08
N ILE A 289 -15.65 -5.36 -3.15
CA ILE A 289 -15.56 -4.19 -4.02
C ILE A 289 -14.41 -3.27 -3.61
N ALA A 290 -14.24 -3.05 -2.30
CA ALA A 290 -13.16 -2.23 -1.78
C ALA A 290 -11.79 -2.82 -2.11
N GLU A 291 -11.64 -4.15 -2.03
CA GLU A 291 -10.40 -4.83 -2.36
C GLU A 291 -10.10 -4.76 -3.86
N GLU A 292 -11.10 -4.98 -4.71
CA GLU A 292 -10.92 -4.86 -6.16
C GLU A 292 -10.47 -3.43 -6.57
N LEU A 293 -10.97 -2.40 -5.91
CA LEU A 293 -10.51 -1.02 -6.11
C LEU A 293 -9.10 -0.78 -5.58
N LYS A 294 -8.72 -1.40 -4.45
CA LYS A 294 -7.36 -1.30 -3.91
C LYS A 294 -6.35 -1.96 -4.83
N VAL A 295 -6.64 -3.15 -5.37
CA VAL A 295 -5.76 -3.86 -6.30
C VAL A 295 -5.47 -3.00 -7.53
N LYS A 296 -6.52 -2.51 -8.20
CA LYS A 296 -6.36 -1.62 -9.38
C LYS A 296 -5.60 -0.33 -9.05
N ARG A 297 -5.84 0.27 -7.87
CA ARG A 297 -5.09 1.45 -7.41
C ARG A 297 -3.62 1.14 -7.16
N ASN A 298 -3.32 -0.03 -6.60
CA ASN A 298 -1.95 -0.45 -6.31
C ASN A 298 -1.17 -0.71 -7.60
N GLU A 299 -1.80 -1.35 -8.60
CA GLU A 299 -1.21 -1.52 -9.94
C GLU A 299 -0.83 -0.17 -10.55
N PHE A 300 -1.74 0.80 -10.52
CA PHE A 300 -1.46 2.16 -10.97
C PHE A 300 -0.30 2.81 -10.19
N LEU A 301 -0.28 2.70 -8.86
CA LEU A 301 0.78 3.28 -8.02
C LEU A 301 2.15 2.63 -8.24
N VAL A 302 2.21 1.37 -8.64
CA VAL A 302 3.47 0.70 -8.99
C VAL A 302 4.01 1.28 -10.29
N LEU A 303 3.15 1.35 -11.32
CA LEU A 303 3.53 1.90 -12.63
C LEU A 303 3.92 3.38 -12.54
N ASP A 304 3.16 4.18 -11.78
CA ASP A 304 3.45 5.61 -11.55
C ASP A 304 4.82 5.83 -10.90
N LYS A 305 5.21 4.99 -9.93
CA LYS A 305 6.54 5.03 -9.31
C LYS A 305 7.64 4.62 -10.28
N GLU A 306 7.38 3.64 -11.15
CA GLU A 306 8.35 3.19 -12.15
C GLU A 306 8.61 4.28 -13.18
N VAL A 307 7.56 4.93 -13.69
CA VAL A 307 7.65 6.09 -14.59
C VAL A 307 8.43 7.23 -13.93
N ALA A 308 8.07 7.62 -12.71
CA ALA A 308 8.78 8.68 -11.99
C ALA A 308 10.27 8.34 -11.77
N ARG A 309 10.62 7.07 -11.55
CA ARG A 309 12.02 6.63 -11.44
C ARG A 309 12.77 6.81 -12.76
N LEU A 310 12.13 6.49 -13.88
CA LEU A 310 12.73 6.62 -15.21
C LEU A 310 12.88 8.09 -15.61
N GLU A 311 11.88 8.93 -15.33
CA GLU A 311 11.97 10.39 -15.54
C GLU A 311 13.13 11.02 -14.75
N MET A 312 13.25 10.68 -13.46
CA MET A 312 14.40 11.13 -12.65
C MET A 312 15.74 10.66 -13.22
N PHE A 313 15.79 9.45 -13.78
CA PHE A 313 17.00 8.94 -14.42
C PHE A 313 17.31 9.71 -15.70
N LEU A 314 16.29 10.01 -16.53
CA LEU A 314 16.42 10.79 -17.75
C LEU A 314 16.92 12.21 -17.45
N SER A 315 16.32 12.90 -16.47
CA SER A 315 16.80 14.22 -16.04
C SER A 315 18.25 14.19 -15.53
N ALA A 316 18.67 13.10 -14.89
CA ALA A 316 20.05 12.93 -14.46
C ALA A 316 21.02 12.69 -15.64
N LEU A 317 20.55 12.09 -16.75
CA LEU A 317 21.33 11.98 -17.99
C LEU A 317 21.48 13.36 -18.66
N GLU A 318 20.40 14.13 -18.76
CA GLU A 318 20.39 15.45 -19.39
C GLU A 318 21.24 16.48 -18.62
N GLY A 319 21.24 16.41 -17.29
CA GLY A 319 22.08 17.27 -16.44
C GLY A 319 23.59 17.07 -16.66
N ASP A 320 24.01 15.84 -17.01
CA ASP A 320 25.39 15.53 -17.42
C ASP A 320 25.68 16.00 -18.87
N ASP A 321 24.64 16.09 -19.71
CA ASP A 321 24.72 16.41 -21.13
C ASP A 321 24.65 17.92 -21.46
N ALA A 322 24.23 18.78 -20.53
CA ALA A 322 24.43 20.24 -20.66
C ALA A 322 25.93 20.60 -20.87
N ALA A 323 26.83 19.80 -20.31
CA ALA A 323 28.27 19.91 -20.56
C ALA A 323 28.71 19.30 -21.91
N VAL A 324 27.90 18.43 -22.51
CA VAL A 324 28.13 17.78 -23.82
C VAL A 324 27.60 18.64 -24.96
N ALA A 325 26.46 19.33 -24.80
CA ALA A 325 25.95 20.31 -25.76
C ALA A 325 26.96 21.42 -26.06
N ILE A 326 27.68 21.88 -25.03
CA ILE A 326 28.80 22.85 -25.15
C ILE A 326 29.95 22.28 -25.99
N ILE A 327 30.20 20.96 -25.93
CA ILE A 327 31.28 20.29 -26.68
C ILE A 327 30.83 19.95 -28.11
N ALA A 328 29.55 19.61 -28.31
CA ALA A 328 28.97 19.41 -29.64
C ALA A 328 28.90 20.72 -30.45
N GLN A 329 28.65 21.86 -29.80
CA GLN A 329 28.79 23.17 -30.42
C GLN A 329 30.25 23.56 -30.68
N ALA A 330 31.19 23.14 -29.83
CA ALA A 330 32.63 23.37 -30.05
C ALA A 330 33.24 22.47 -31.15
N ALA A 331 32.58 21.38 -31.55
CA ALA A 331 33.03 20.47 -32.62
C ALA A 331 32.46 20.83 -34.02
N LYS A 332 31.61 21.86 -34.10
CA LYS A 332 31.06 22.41 -35.36
C LYS A 332 31.73 23.72 -35.81
N LEU A 333 32.85 24.11 -35.17
CA LEU A 333 33.74 25.23 -35.54
C LEU A 333 35.11 24.69 -35.94
#